data_AF-A0A5W8X1H3-F1
#
_entry.id   AF-A0A5W8X1H3-F1
#
_cell.length_a   1.000
_cell.length_b   1.000
_cell.length_c   1.000
_cell.angle_alpha   90.00
_cell.angle_beta   90.00
_cell.angle_gamma   90.00
#
_symmetry.space_group_name_H-M   'P 1'
#
loop_
_entity.id
_entity.type
_entity.pdbx_description
1 polymer ?
#
loop_
_entity_poly.entity_id
_entity_poly.type
_entity_poly.pdbx_seq_one_letter_code
_entity_poly.pdbx_strand_id
1 'polypeptide(L)'
;YYATASAKKYYMRTRPFVLFNHSTCRPEDENTLRKDGSYPSGHTAYGTLLALVLSQARPERAQELARRGWEFGQSRVICGAHWQSDVDAGRYVGAVEFARLQTIPAFQKSLAKVREELNDKNNLLSKADHPELNY
;
A
#
# COMPACT_ATOMS: atom_id res chain seq x y z
N TYR A 1 -12.16 8.70 7.80
CA TYR A 1 -12.34 7.28 8.20
C TYR A 1 -11.44 6.46 7.29
N TYR A 2 -10.60 5.57 7.81
CA TYR A 2 -9.73 4.74 6.97
C TYR A 2 -10.58 3.70 6.22
N ALA A 3 -10.28 3.44 4.94
CA ALA A 3 -11.06 2.58 4.05
C ALA A 3 -11.27 1.13 4.59
N THR A 4 -10.43 0.67 5.52
CA THR A 4 -10.50 -0.68 6.12
C THR A 4 -11.15 -0.72 7.51
N ALA A 5 -11.47 0.43 8.11
CA ALA A 5 -11.74 0.53 9.54
C ALA A 5 -12.99 -0.25 10.00
N SER A 6 -14.08 -0.18 9.25
CA SER A 6 -15.34 -0.86 9.62
C SER A 6 -15.18 -2.38 9.61
N ALA A 7 -14.58 -2.94 8.57
CA ALA A 7 -14.32 -4.37 8.46
C ALA A 7 -13.34 -4.87 9.52
N LYS A 8 -12.26 -4.13 9.78
CA LYS A 8 -11.29 -4.46 10.85
C LYS A 8 -11.95 -4.54 12.21
N LYS A 9 -12.75 -3.52 12.56
CA LYS A 9 -13.50 -3.47 13.83
C LYS A 9 -14.54 -4.59 13.92
N TYR A 10 -15.19 -4.94 12.81
CA TYR A 10 -16.22 -5.96 12.79
C TYR A 10 -15.66 -7.37 12.97
N TYR A 11 -14.62 -7.74 12.21
CA TYR A 11 -14.08 -9.11 12.22
C TYR A 11 -13.01 -9.35 13.28
N MET A 12 -12.23 -8.33 13.67
CA MET A 12 -11.11 -8.43 14.63
C MET A 12 -10.23 -9.68 14.43
N ARG A 13 -9.98 -10.04 13.16
CA ARG A 13 -9.30 -11.29 12.79
C ARG A 13 -7.90 -11.36 13.42
N THR A 14 -7.58 -12.46 14.08
CA THR A 14 -6.23 -12.75 14.61
C THR A 14 -5.20 -12.85 13.48
N ARG A 15 -4.01 -12.28 13.70
CA ARG A 15 -2.88 -12.28 12.74
C ARG A 15 -2.11 -13.62 12.76
N PRO A 16 -1.37 -13.97 11.70
CA PRO A 16 -0.64 -15.24 11.64
C PRO A 16 0.37 -15.40 12.79
N PHE A 17 1.25 -14.42 13.02
CA PHE A 17 2.26 -14.51 14.07
C PHE A 17 1.67 -14.67 15.48
N VAL A 18 0.50 -14.07 15.73
CA VAL A 18 -0.22 -14.22 17.01
C VAL A 18 -0.77 -15.64 17.14
N LEU A 19 -1.42 -16.16 16.10
CA LEU A 19 -2.03 -17.49 16.14
C LEU A 19 -0.99 -18.61 16.28
N PHE A 20 0.15 -18.47 15.62
CA PHE A 20 1.22 -19.46 15.65
C PHE A 20 2.30 -19.19 16.71
N ASN A 21 2.09 -18.22 17.61
CA ASN A 21 3.02 -17.87 18.68
C ASN A 21 4.47 -17.61 18.20
N HIS A 22 4.61 -16.93 17.06
CA HIS A 22 5.89 -16.52 16.48
C HIS A 22 6.02 -14.99 16.47
N SER A 23 7.21 -14.50 16.11
CA SER A 23 7.45 -13.10 15.76
C SER A 23 7.25 -12.85 14.27
N THR A 24 7.10 -11.57 13.90
CA THR A 24 7.13 -11.10 12.52
C THR A 24 8.56 -10.76 12.07
N CYS A 25 8.74 -10.42 10.80
CA CYS A 25 10.00 -9.85 10.30
C CYS A 25 10.31 -8.44 10.84
N ARG A 26 9.40 -7.84 11.61
CA ARG A 26 9.53 -6.47 12.17
C ARG A 26 8.95 -6.42 13.60
N PRO A 27 9.64 -6.98 14.59
CA PRO A 27 9.13 -7.14 15.96
C PRO A 27 8.70 -5.84 16.64
N GLU A 28 9.32 -4.71 16.29
CA GLU A 28 9.04 -3.40 16.86
C GLU A 28 7.60 -2.92 16.64
N ASP A 29 6.93 -3.40 15.58
CA ASP A 29 5.55 -3.03 15.26
C ASP A 29 4.50 -3.95 15.91
N GLU A 30 4.91 -5.09 16.47
CA GLU A 30 3.99 -6.15 16.91
C GLU A 30 2.99 -5.69 17.97
N ASN A 31 3.44 -4.87 18.92
CA ASN A 31 2.59 -4.36 20.00
C ASN A 31 1.40 -3.54 19.46
N THR A 32 1.60 -2.82 18.36
CA THR A 32 0.55 -2.08 17.67
C THR A 32 -0.33 -3.03 16.87
N LEU A 33 0.28 -3.96 16.13
CA LEU A 33 -0.43 -4.92 15.28
C LEU A 33 -1.33 -5.87 16.08
N ARG A 34 -0.96 -6.26 17.30
CA ARG A 34 -1.78 -7.10 18.19
C ARG A 34 -3.10 -6.45 18.60
N LYS A 35 -3.20 -5.11 18.53
CA LYS A 35 -4.38 -4.34 18.94
C LYS A 35 -5.33 -4.03 17.78
N ASP A 36 -5.01 -4.45 16.55
CA ASP A 36 -5.77 -4.15 15.33
C ASP A 36 -6.03 -5.41 14.49
N GLY A 37 -7.28 -5.57 14.02
CA GLY A 37 -7.71 -6.74 13.26
C GLY A 37 -6.94 -6.93 11.95
N SER A 38 -6.63 -8.18 11.61
CA SER A 38 -5.83 -8.52 10.42
C SER A 38 -6.55 -8.24 9.09
N TYR A 39 -7.87 -8.42 9.06
CA TYR A 39 -8.68 -8.40 7.84
C TYR A 39 -9.52 -7.12 7.68
N PRO A 40 -9.51 -6.48 6.49
CA PRO A 40 -8.53 -6.64 5.41
C PRO A 40 -7.19 -5.95 5.75
N SER A 41 -6.14 -6.20 4.97
CA SER A 41 -4.84 -5.56 5.20
C SER A 41 -4.88 -4.07 4.83
N GLY A 42 -4.80 -3.20 5.85
CA GLY A 42 -4.65 -1.75 5.67
C GLY A 42 -3.34 -1.37 4.97
N HIS A 43 -2.24 -2.08 5.27
CA HIS A 43 -0.96 -1.88 4.60
C HIS A 43 -1.06 -2.16 3.10
N THR A 44 -1.70 -3.27 2.71
CA THR A 44 -1.89 -3.59 1.29
C THR A 44 -2.86 -2.63 0.61
N ALA A 45 -3.93 -2.21 1.29
CA ALA A 45 -4.85 -1.20 0.75
C ALA A 45 -4.12 0.11 0.45
N TYR A 46 -3.28 0.58 1.38
CA TYR A 46 -2.45 1.77 1.16
C TYR A 46 -1.44 1.59 0.02
N GLY A 47 -0.67 0.50 0.02
CA GLY A 47 0.32 0.24 -1.03
C GLY A 47 -0.29 0.13 -2.43
N THR A 48 -1.48 -0.47 -2.53
CA THR A 48 -2.24 -0.57 -3.79
C THR A 48 -2.75 0.80 -4.23
N LEU A 49 -3.38 1.55 -3.31
CA LEU A 49 -3.84 2.90 -3.58
C LEU A 49 -2.70 3.79 -4.08
N LEU A 50 -1.56 3.78 -3.39
CA LEU A 50 -0.40 4.59 -3.76
C LEU A 50 0.15 4.21 -5.14
N ALA A 51 0.26 2.91 -5.44
CA ALA A 51 0.69 2.45 -6.76
C ALA A 51 -0.24 2.95 -7.89
N LEU A 52 -1.56 2.92 -7.68
CA LEU A 52 -2.54 3.43 -8.64
C LEU A 52 -2.44 4.94 -8.83
N VAL A 53 -2.33 5.71 -7.74
CA VAL A 53 -2.19 7.17 -7.78
C VAL A 53 -0.91 7.57 -8.51
N LEU A 54 0.23 6.94 -8.18
CA LEU A 54 1.50 7.22 -8.85
C LEU A 54 1.45 6.82 -10.33
N SER A 55 0.75 5.73 -10.67
CA SER A 55 0.56 5.35 -12.07
C SER A 55 -0.29 6.37 -12.84
N GLN A 56 -1.25 7.02 -12.19
CA GLN A 56 -2.04 8.11 -12.80
C GLN A 56 -1.23 9.41 -12.95
N ALA A 57 -0.20 9.61 -12.13
CA ALA A 57 0.70 10.76 -12.19
C ALA A 57 1.85 10.57 -13.20
N ARG A 58 2.38 9.35 -13.32
CA ARG A 58 3.48 8.95 -14.21
C ARG A 58 3.17 7.63 -14.95
N PRO A 59 2.30 7.65 -15.98
CA PRO A 59 1.79 6.45 -16.63
C PRO A 59 2.86 5.61 -17.33
N GLU A 60 3.98 6.22 -17.73
CA GLU A 60 5.12 5.53 -18.33
C GLU A 60 5.87 4.60 -17.34
N ARG A 61 5.60 4.72 -16.03
CA ARG A 61 6.12 3.85 -14.97
C ARG A 61 5.05 2.93 -14.38
N ALA A 62 3.86 2.84 -15.00
CA ALA A 62 2.72 2.14 -14.43
C ALA A 62 2.98 0.64 -14.22
N GLN A 63 3.75 -0.02 -15.10
CA GLN A 63 4.06 -1.43 -14.95
C GLN A 63 4.92 -1.70 -13.71
N GLU A 64 5.98 -0.91 -13.49
CA GLU A 64 6.86 -1.04 -12.34
C GLU A 64 6.14 -0.70 -11.04
N LEU A 65 5.30 0.33 -11.06
CA LEU A 65 4.48 0.71 -9.91
C LEU A 65 3.45 -0.36 -9.56
N ALA A 66 2.77 -0.93 -10.55
CA ALA A 66 1.83 -2.04 -10.35
C ALA A 66 2.52 -3.27 -9.77
N ARG A 67 3.68 -3.64 -10.32
CA ARG A 67 4.51 -4.73 -9.79
C ARG A 67 4.91 -4.48 -8.34
N ARG A 68 5.41 -3.28 -8.05
CA ARG A 68 5.84 -2.91 -6.69
C ARG A 68 4.70 -2.96 -5.68
N GLY A 69 3.51 -2.50 -6.08
CA GLY A 69 2.29 -2.60 -5.26
C GLY A 69 1.89 -4.05 -4.98
N TRP A 70 2.00 -4.94 -5.97
CA TRP A 70 1.76 -6.37 -5.78
C TRP A 70 2.73 -7.00 -4.79
N GLU A 71 4.04 -6.77 -4.99
CA GLU A 71 5.13 -7.28 -4.16
C GLU A 71 5.03 -6.78 -2.72
N PHE A 72 4.60 -5.53 -2.50
CA PHE A 72 4.38 -5.01 -1.15
C PHE A 72 3.38 -5.86 -0.36
N GLY A 73 2.31 -6.32 -1.01
CA GLY A 73 1.37 -7.27 -0.43
C GLY A 73 2.03 -8.61 -0.05
N GLN A 74 2.83 -9.17 -0.97
CA GLN A 74 3.54 -10.43 -0.73
C GLN A 74 4.55 -10.33 0.43
N SER A 75 5.27 -9.21 0.54
CA SER A 75 6.13 -8.95 1.69
C SER A 75 5.38 -9.01 3.01
N ARG A 76 4.08 -8.66 3.06
CA ARG A 76 3.31 -8.71 4.31
C ARG A 76 2.94 -10.12 4.73
N VAL A 77 2.75 -11.02 3.75
CA VAL A 77 2.55 -12.45 3.99
C VAL A 77 3.84 -13.07 4.50
N ILE A 78 4.96 -12.83 3.81
CA ILE A 78 6.29 -13.35 4.19
C ILE A 78 6.69 -12.84 5.58
N CYS A 79 6.40 -11.57 5.88
CA CYS A 79 6.68 -11.00 7.21
C CYS A 79 5.85 -11.61 8.34
N GLY A 80 4.83 -12.44 8.05
CA GLY A 80 3.97 -13.09 9.04
C GLY A 80 2.89 -12.20 9.67
N ALA A 81 2.77 -10.95 9.21
CA ALA A 81 1.86 -9.97 9.81
C ALA A 81 0.42 -10.04 9.26
N HIS A 82 0.23 -10.63 8.07
CA HIS A 82 -1.06 -10.73 7.38
C HIS A 82 -1.21 -12.08 6.69
N TRP A 83 -2.45 -12.58 6.65
CA TRP A 83 -2.81 -13.73 5.82
C TRP A 83 -2.86 -13.32 4.34
N GLN A 84 -2.68 -14.28 3.42
CA GLN A 84 -2.83 -14.02 1.98
C GLN A 84 -4.22 -13.41 1.65
N SER A 85 -5.29 -13.92 2.26
CA SER A 85 -6.64 -13.38 2.06
C SER A 85 -6.81 -11.94 2.58
N ASP A 86 -6.07 -11.53 3.62
CA ASP A 86 -6.09 -10.13 4.07
C ASP A 86 -5.47 -9.21 3.03
N VAL A 87 -4.38 -9.68 2.40
CA VAL A 87 -3.65 -8.97 1.34
C VAL A 87 -4.53 -8.86 0.09
N ASP A 88 -5.17 -9.94 -0.33
CA ASP A 88 -6.04 -9.94 -1.52
C ASP A 88 -7.23 -8.99 -1.34
N ALA A 89 -7.92 -9.05 -0.20
CA ALA A 89 -8.99 -8.11 0.12
C ALA A 89 -8.48 -6.67 0.28
N GLY A 90 -7.28 -6.49 0.82
CA GLY A 90 -6.61 -5.19 0.93
C GLY A 90 -6.38 -4.54 -0.43
N ARG A 91 -5.92 -5.29 -1.44
CA ARG A 91 -5.78 -4.79 -2.82
C ARG A 91 -7.11 -4.26 -3.35
N TYR A 92 -8.18 -5.01 -3.16
CA TYR A 92 -9.51 -4.62 -3.60
C TYR A 92 -9.99 -3.33 -2.92
N VAL A 93 -9.83 -3.22 -1.59
CA VAL A 93 -10.16 -1.99 -0.87
C VAL A 93 -9.35 -0.79 -1.38
N GLY A 94 -8.06 -0.97 -1.66
CA GLY A 94 -7.21 0.08 -2.22
C GLY A 94 -7.73 0.61 -3.57
N ALA A 95 -8.19 -0.29 -4.45
CA ALA A 95 -8.78 0.08 -5.73
C ALA A 95 -10.15 0.79 -5.57
N VAL A 96 -10.99 0.34 -4.64
CA VAL A 96 -12.28 1.01 -4.34
C VAL A 96 -12.06 2.42 -3.80
N GLU A 97 -11.10 2.59 -2.88
CA GLU A 97 -10.76 3.91 -2.35
C GLU A 97 -10.17 4.81 -3.45
N PHE A 98 -9.32 4.27 -4.32
CA PHE A 98 -8.82 5.02 -5.48
C PHE A 98 -9.97 5.55 -6.34
N ALA A 99 -10.97 4.73 -6.67
CA ALA A 99 -12.14 5.16 -7.44
C ALA A 99 -12.94 6.26 -6.71
N ARG A 100 -13.11 6.13 -5.38
CA ARG A 100 -13.78 7.15 -4.56
C ARG A 100 -13.03 8.48 -4.56
N LEU A 101 -11.70 8.45 -4.46
CA LEU A 101 -10.87 9.65 -4.49
C LEU A 101 -10.99 10.41 -5.82
N GLN A 102 -11.22 9.71 -6.93
CA GLN A 102 -11.41 10.36 -8.23
C GLN A 102 -12.59 11.35 -8.22
N THR A 103 -13.61 11.13 -7.40
CA THR A 103 -14.78 12.01 -7.31
C THR A 103 -14.61 13.19 -6.36
N ILE A 104 -13.43 13.35 -5.75
CA ILE A 104 -13.17 14.38 -4.74
C ILE A 104 -12.35 15.53 -5.37
N PRO A 105 -12.91 16.76 -5.51
CA PRO A 105 -12.19 17.86 -6.15
C PRO A 105 -10.87 18.23 -5.49
N ALA A 106 -10.78 18.12 -4.16
CA ALA A 106 -9.54 18.37 -3.43
C ALA A 106 -8.42 17.38 -3.82
N PHE A 107 -8.78 16.10 -4.04
CA PHE A 107 -7.84 15.10 -4.51
C PHE A 107 -7.34 15.43 -5.93
N GLN A 108 -8.25 15.77 -6.85
CA GLN A 108 -7.87 16.15 -8.22
C GLN A 108 -6.92 17.37 -8.25
N LYS A 109 -7.17 18.38 -7.42
CA LYS A 109 -6.27 19.54 -7.27
C LYS A 109 -4.88 19.14 -6.78
N SER A 110 -4.80 18.23 -5.80
CA SER A 110 -3.51 17.74 -5.30
C SER A 110 -2.80 16.87 -6.33
N LEU A 111 -3.52 15.99 -7.03
CA LEU A 111 -2.96 15.11 -8.04
C LEU A 111 -2.36 15.89 -9.22
N ALA A 112 -2.97 17.03 -9.59
CA ALA A 112 -2.42 17.90 -10.62
C ALA A 112 -1.01 18.42 -10.25
N LYS A 113 -0.83 18.88 -9.01
CA LYS A 113 0.48 19.33 -8.51
C LYS A 113 1.50 18.19 -8.42
N VAL A 114 1.06 17.02 -7.92
CA VAL A 114 1.92 15.82 -7.88
C VAL A 114 2.38 15.44 -9.28
N ARG A 115 1.53 15.56 -10.31
CA ARG A 115 1.92 15.31 -11.70
C ARG A 115 2.98 16.31 -12.16
N GLU A 116 2.87 17.59 -11.84
CA GLU A 116 3.89 18.59 -12.17
C GLU A 116 5.23 18.24 -11.49
N GLU A 117 5.21 18.02 -10.18
CA GLU A 117 6.40 17.73 -9.37
C GLU A 117 7.14 16.47 -9.85
N LEU A 118 6.40 15.39 -10.17
CA LEU A 118 6.98 14.11 -10.57
C LEU A 118 7.52 14.10 -12.01
N ASN A 119 7.15 15.08 -12.83
CA ASN A 119 7.62 15.23 -14.20
C ASN A 119 8.58 16.41 -14.39
N ASP A 120 8.88 17.16 -13.32
CA ASP A 120 9.93 18.18 -13.34
C ASP A 120 11.30 17.50 -13.55
N LYS A 121 12.05 18.00 -14.54
CA LYS A 121 13.39 17.49 -14.91
C LYS A 121 14.36 17.51 -13.73
N ASN A 122 14.22 18.45 -12.81
CA ASN A 122 15.08 18.59 -11.63
C ASN A 122 14.84 17.48 -10.59
N ASN A 123 13.71 16.76 -10.69
CA ASN A 123 13.33 15.69 -9.76
C ASN A 123 13.47 14.28 -10.37
N LEU A 124 13.91 14.17 -11.63
CA LEU A 124 14.05 12.87 -12.29
C LEU A 124 15.31 12.16 -11.79
N LEU A 125 15.16 10.87 -11.47
CA LEU A 125 16.25 10.01 -11.08
C LEU A 125 16.66 9.12 -12.26
N SER A 126 17.97 9.00 -12.50
CA SER A 126 18.53 8.08 -13.48
C SER A 126 19.48 7.09 -12.82
N LYS A 127 19.59 5.88 -13.39
CA LYS A 127 20.52 4.86 -12.90
C LYS A 127 22.00 5.27 -13.04
N ALA A 128 22.30 6.19 -13.95
CA ALA A 128 23.64 6.75 -14.10
C ALA A 128 23.97 7.68 -12.92
N ASP A 129 22.99 8.47 -12.46
CA ASP A 129 23.16 9.42 -11.36
C ASP A 129 23.00 8.75 -9.99
N HIS A 130 22.31 7.60 -9.93
CA HIS A 130 21.99 6.86 -8.71
C HIS A 130 22.22 5.34 -8.88
N PRO A 131 23.48 4.90 -9.05
CA PRO A 131 23.81 3.49 -9.28
C PRO A 131 23.46 2.58 -8.09
N GLU A 132 23.29 3.13 -6.89
CA GLU A 132 22.89 2.44 -5.67
C GLU A 132 21.40 2.05 -5.64
N LEU A 133 20.57 2.67 -6.48
CA LEU A 133 19.14 2.38 -6.52
C LEU A 133 18.87 1.12 -7.34
N ASN A 134 18.12 0.19 -6.74
CA ASN A 134 17.74 -1.06 -7.36
C ASN A 134 16.42 -0.85 -8.15
N TYR A 135 16.55 -0.56 -9.44
CA TYR A 135 15.44 -0.29 -10.38
C TYR A 135 14.69 -1.56 -10.79
#